data_AF-A0A1E1WY11-F1
#
_entry.id   AF-A0A1E1WY11-F1
#
_cell.length_a   1.000
_cell.length_b   1.000
_cell.length_c   1.000
_cell.angle_alpha   90.00
_cell.angle_beta   90.00
_cell.angle_gamma   90.00
#
_symmetry.space_group_name_H-M   'P 1'
#
loop_
_entity.id
_entity.type
_entity.pdbx_description
1 polymer ?
#
loop_
_entity_poly.entity_id
_entity_poly.type
_entity_poly.pdbx_seq_one_letter_code
_entity_poly.pdbx_strand_id
1 'polypeptide(L)'
;DAKRNLYFLSDFPHLLKCLRNSLLKGGFNTPDGRVSTYFVKEAFNYDKDNVTLKAMPGLTLSHLDPNNFEKMRVTLAFQLFGDRVLRGLHHYKDRLESSYGKGAIDATEKFFRCSSAT
;
A
#
# COMPACT_ATOMS: atom_id res chain seq x y z
N ASP A 1 -32.20 -3.38 28.24
CA ASP A 1 -31.94 -4.83 28.34
C ASP A 1 -30.44 -5.04 28.40
N ALA A 2 -29.92 -5.52 29.53
CA ALA A 2 -28.48 -5.69 29.77
C ALA A 2 -27.84 -6.80 28.92
N LYS A 3 -28.65 -7.60 28.19
CA LYS A 3 -28.18 -8.65 27.28
C LYS A 3 -28.10 -8.21 25.82
N ARG A 4 -28.48 -6.97 25.49
CA ARG A 4 -28.43 -6.47 24.11
C ARG A 4 -27.05 -5.89 23.80
N ASN A 5 -26.39 -6.48 22.82
CA ASN A 5 -25.16 -5.94 22.26
C ASN A 5 -25.49 -5.01 21.09
N LEU A 6 -24.90 -3.83 21.10
CA LEU A 6 -24.93 -2.91 19.97
C LEU A 6 -23.58 -2.99 19.25
N TYR A 7 -23.59 -3.42 17.99
CA TYR A 7 -22.38 -3.51 17.19
C TYR A 7 -22.29 -2.27 16.30
N PHE A 8 -21.22 -1.50 16.46
CA PHE A 8 -20.90 -0.39 15.58
C PHE A 8 -20.03 -0.89 14.44
N LEU A 9 -20.58 -0.82 13.24
CA LEU A 9 -19.88 -1.16 12.01
C LEU A 9 -19.49 0.15 11.33
N SER A 10 -18.23 0.23 10.91
CA SER A 10 -17.77 1.32 10.05
C SER A 10 -17.80 0.88 8.60
N ASP A 11 -17.95 1.84 7.69
CA ASP A 11 -17.81 1.60 6.26
C ASP A 11 -16.33 1.34 5.93
N PHE A 12 -15.95 0.07 6.03
CA PHE A 12 -14.58 -0.39 5.78
C PHE A 12 -14.04 0.02 4.38
N PRO A 13 -14.80 -0.15 3.27
CA PRO A 13 -14.43 0.39 1.97
C PRO A 13 -14.05 1.88 2.00
N HIS A 14 -14.83 2.70 2.71
CA HIS A 14 -14.55 4.13 2.83
C HIS A 14 -13.35 4.43 3.73
N LEU A 15 -13.13 3.67 4.80
CA LEU A 15 -11.93 3.79 5.63
C LEU A 15 -10.66 3.49 4.83
N LEU A 16 -10.66 2.40 4.03
CA LEU A 16 -9.50 2.02 3.22
C LEU A 16 -9.17 3.07 2.15
N LYS A 17 -10.21 3.66 1.55
CA LYS A 17 -10.08 4.80 0.62
C LYS A 17 -9.44 6.01 1.31
N CYS A 18 -9.90 6.36 2.51
CA CYS A 18 -9.33 7.45 3.29
C CYS A 18 -7.87 7.18 3.68
N LEU A 19 -7.58 5.95 4.10
CA LEU A 19 -6.22 5.50 4.44
C LEU A 19 -5.28 5.66 3.24
N ARG A 20 -5.67 5.14 2.07
CA ARG A 20 -4.90 5.31 0.82
C ARG A 20 -4.67 6.79 0.51
N ASN A 21 -5.71 7.62 0.58
CA ASN A 21 -5.58 9.04 0.24
C ASN A 21 -4.64 9.78 1.20
N SER A 22 -4.66 9.42 2.48
CA SER A 22 -3.72 9.98 3.46
C SER A 22 -2.29 9.50 3.20
N LEU A 23 -2.12 8.21 2.90
CA LEU A 23 -0.82 7.64 2.55
C LEU A 23 -0.19 8.35 1.34
N LEU A 24 -0.97 8.57 0.29
CA LEU A 24 -0.53 9.25 -0.94
C LEU A 24 -0.20 10.74 -0.75
N LYS A 25 -0.82 11.40 0.24
CA LYS A 25 -0.59 12.82 0.52
C LYS A 25 0.69 13.08 1.30
N GLY A 26 1.03 12.26 2.29
CA GLY A 26 2.15 12.57 3.19
C GLY A 26 2.77 11.38 3.93
N GLY A 27 2.24 10.17 3.73
CA GLY A 27 2.65 8.99 4.49
C GLY A 27 2.12 8.99 5.93
N PHE A 28 2.63 8.06 6.72
CA PHE A 28 2.32 7.92 8.16
C PHE A 28 3.59 7.75 8.97
N ASN A 29 3.57 8.19 10.22
CA ASN A 29 4.60 7.82 11.19
C ASN A 29 4.06 6.69 12.06
N THR A 30 4.71 5.53 12.00
CA THR A 30 4.43 4.38 12.87
C THR A 30 5.58 4.21 13.86
N PRO A 31 5.38 3.45 14.95
CA PRO A 31 6.48 3.13 15.88
C PRO A 31 7.67 2.44 15.19
N ASP A 32 7.40 1.71 14.10
CA ASP A 32 8.42 1.05 13.27
C ASP A 32 9.15 1.99 12.29
N GLY A 33 8.67 3.23 12.11
CA GLY A 33 9.28 4.22 11.23
C GLY A 33 8.29 4.95 10.33
N ARG A 34 8.80 5.64 9.31
CA ARG A 34 7.95 6.39 8.38
C ARG A 34 7.47 5.50 7.23
N VAL A 35 6.16 5.35 7.12
CA VAL A 35 5.48 4.66 6.01
C VAL A 35 5.26 5.68 4.89
N SER A 36 5.71 5.37 3.68
CA SER A 36 5.57 6.26 2.53
C SER A 36 5.29 5.46 1.25
N THR A 37 4.46 6.03 0.36
CA THR A 37 4.29 5.48 -1.00
C THR A 37 5.54 5.59 -1.85
N TYR A 38 6.57 6.31 -1.40
CA TYR A 38 7.82 6.48 -2.12
C TYR A 38 8.45 5.13 -2.49
N PHE A 39 8.62 4.23 -1.53
CA PHE A 39 9.20 2.90 -1.80
C PHE A 39 8.35 2.05 -2.73
N VAL A 40 7.02 2.22 -2.68
CA VAL A 40 6.09 1.57 -3.61
C VAL A 40 6.26 2.11 -5.03
N LYS A 41 6.48 3.43 -5.19
CA LYS A 41 6.77 4.05 -6.48
C LYS A 41 8.10 3.58 -7.05
N GLU A 42 9.14 3.47 -6.23
CA GLU A 42 10.44 2.96 -6.69
C GLU A 42 10.38 1.47 -7.07
N ALA A 43 9.71 0.64 -6.27
CA ALA A 43 9.46 -0.75 -6.62
C ALA A 43 8.68 -0.88 -7.95
N PHE A 44 7.68 -0.02 -8.16
CA PHE A 44 6.94 0.03 -9.42
C PHE A 44 7.83 0.46 -10.60
N ASN A 45 8.74 1.40 -10.42
CA ASN A 45 9.68 1.81 -11.47
C ASN A 45 10.59 0.65 -11.88
N TYR A 46 11.14 -0.11 -10.92
CA TYR A 46 11.92 -1.30 -11.22
C TYR A 46 11.11 -2.40 -11.93
N ASP A 47 9.84 -2.55 -11.58
CA ASP A 47 8.95 -3.55 -12.20
C ASP A 47 8.48 -3.16 -13.60
N LYS A 48 8.33 -1.85 -13.85
CA LYS A 48 7.87 -1.31 -15.14
C LYS A 48 8.84 -1.66 -16.27
N ASP A 49 10.14 -1.61 -15.98
CA ASP A 49 11.20 -1.87 -16.95
C ASP A 49 11.39 -3.38 -17.23
N ASN A 50 10.77 -4.25 -16.42
CA ASN A 50 10.83 -5.69 -16.60
C ASN A 50 9.82 -6.14 -17.67
N VAL A 51 10.32 -6.55 -18.84
CA VAL A 51 9.51 -6.80 -20.04
C VAL A 51 8.86 -8.19 -20.05
N THR A 52 9.45 -9.18 -19.38
CA THR A 52 9.04 -10.59 -19.48
C THR A 52 8.18 -11.09 -18.32
N LEU A 53 8.49 -10.71 -17.07
CA LEU A 53 7.75 -11.13 -15.88
C LEU A 53 7.68 -9.99 -14.87
N LYS A 54 6.50 -9.35 -14.78
CA LYS A 54 6.21 -8.30 -13.81
C LYS A 54 5.80 -8.92 -12.48
N ALA A 55 6.42 -8.49 -11.39
CA ALA A 55 6.06 -8.87 -10.03
C ALA A 55 4.74 -8.21 -9.59
N MET A 56 4.40 -7.04 -10.13
CA MET A 56 3.20 -6.25 -9.78
C MET A 56 2.36 -5.89 -11.01
N PRO A 57 1.86 -6.86 -11.79
CA PRO A 57 1.16 -6.58 -13.06
C PRO A 57 -0.15 -5.82 -12.90
N GLY A 58 -0.77 -5.87 -11.70
CA GLY A 58 -2.00 -5.15 -11.39
C GLY A 58 -1.80 -3.72 -10.89
N LEU A 59 -0.56 -3.33 -10.56
CA LEU A 59 -0.26 -1.99 -10.10
C LEU A 59 -0.04 -1.08 -11.31
N THR A 60 -0.64 0.09 -11.29
CA THR A 60 -0.55 1.09 -12.38
C THR A 60 -0.33 2.47 -11.78
N LEU A 61 -0.02 3.45 -12.64
CA LEU A 61 0.15 4.83 -12.20
C LEU A 61 -1.10 5.36 -11.46
N SER A 62 -2.31 4.97 -11.88
CA SER A 62 -3.58 5.30 -11.21
C SER A 62 -3.66 4.85 -9.74
N HIS A 63 -2.80 3.93 -9.29
CA HIS A 63 -2.75 3.52 -7.88
C HIS A 63 -1.84 4.42 -7.04
N LEU A 64 -0.81 5.00 -7.66
CA LEU A 64 0.27 5.76 -7.02
C LEU A 64 0.13 7.28 -7.19
N ASP A 65 -0.61 7.69 -8.22
CA ASP A 65 -0.97 9.08 -8.51
C ASP A 65 -2.39 9.15 -9.12
N PRO A 66 -3.44 8.86 -8.31
CA PRO A 66 -4.82 8.86 -8.78
C PRO A 66 -5.34 10.27 -9.05
N ASN A 67 -6.06 10.44 -10.16
CA ASN A 67 -6.88 11.63 -10.42
C ASN A 67 -8.09 11.71 -9.46
N ASN A 68 -8.81 12.84 -9.42
CA ASN A 68 -9.96 13.08 -8.55
C ASN A 68 -11.06 12.01 -8.67
N PHE A 69 -11.34 11.52 -9.88
CA PHE A 69 -12.27 10.41 -10.09
C PHE A 69 -11.72 9.07 -9.57
N GLU A 70 -10.43 8.82 -9.78
CA GLU A 70 -9.76 7.58 -9.35
C GLU A 70 -9.60 7.52 -7.82
N LYS A 71 -9.45 8.67 -7.15
CA LYS A 71 -9.50 8.78 -5.69
C LYS A 71 -10.83 8.30 -5.09
N MET A 72 -11.90 8.25 -5.87
CA MET A 72 -13.18 7.71 -5.40
C MET A 72 -13.33 6.20 -5.66
N ARG A 73 -12.50 5.61 -6.52
CA ARG A 73 -12.54 4.17 -6.81
C ARG A 73 -11.91 3.40 -5.65
N VAL A 74 -12.74 2.71 -4.89
CA VAL A 74 -12.29 1.89 -3.75
C VAL A 74 -11.50 0.66 -4.23
N THR A 75 -11.83 0.11 -5.39
CA THR A 75 -11.11 -1.03 -5.99
C THR A 75 -9.61 -0.78 -6.11
N LEU A 76 -9.20 0.44 -6.46
CA LEU A 76 -7.78 0.82 -6.54
C LEU A 76 -7.10 0.82 -5.16
N ALA A 77 -7.84 1.15 -4.09
CA ALA A 77 -7.31 1.06 -2.73
C ALA A 77 -7.10 -0.39 -2.30
N PHE A 78 -8.06 -1.28 -2.61
CA PHE A 78 -7.91 -2.72 -2.36
C PHE A 78 -6.75 -3.32 -3.14
N GLN A 79 -6.58 -2.95 -4.41
CA GLN A 79 -5.47 -3.42 -5.23
C GLN A 79 -4.12 -2.93 -4.71
N LEU A 80 -4.04 -1.69 -4.19
CA LEU A 80 -2.81 -1.15 -3.60
C LEU A 80 -2.40 -1.89 -2.33
N PHE A 81 -3.34 -2.15 -1.42
CA PHE A 81 -3.06 -2.86 -0.15
C PHE A 81 -3.12 -4.39 -0.28
N GLY A 82 -3.26 -4.92 -1.49
CA GLY A 82 -3.35 -6.34 -1.73
C GLY A 82 -2.00 -7.07 -1.70
N ASP A 83 -2.07 -8.39 -1.52
CA ASP A 83 -0.92 -9.31 -1.47
C ASP A 83 0.07 -9.17 -2.63
N ARG A 84 -0.41 -8.82 -3.84
CA ARG A 84 0.44 -8.70 -5.02
C ARG A 84 1.46 -7.58 -4.85
N VAL A 85 1.04 -6.45 -4.28
CA VAL A 85 1.93 -5.30 -4.03
C VAL A 85 2.89 -5.63 -2.90
N LEU A 86 2.43 -6.30 -1.84
CA LEU A 86 3.29 -6.75 -0.75
C LEU A 86 4.39 -7.71 -1.26
N ARG A 87 4.03 -8.69 -2.09
CA ARG A 87 5.00 -9.62 -2.69
C ARG A 87 5.97 -8.90 -3.63
N GLY A 88 5.49 -7.91 -4.39
CA GLY A 88 6.34 -7.08 -5.23
C GLY A 88 7.34 -6.25 -4.42
N LEU A 89 6.89 -5.61 -3.33
CA LEU A 89 7.77 -4.90 -2.40
C LEU A 89 8.83 -5.83 -1.80
N HIS A 90 8.43 -7.04 -1.40
CA HIS A 90 9.36 -8.05 -0.91
C HIS A 90 10.36 -8.50 -1.99
N HIS A 91 9.93 -8.64 -3.25
CA HIS A 91 10.81 -9.02 -4.36
C HIS A 91 11.89 -7.95 -4.64
N TYR A 92 11.54 -6.67 -4.55
CA TYR A 92 12.47 -5.56 -4.78
C TYR A 92 13.19 -5.09 -3.52
N LYS A 93 13.01 -5.78 -2.39
CA LYS A 93 13.55 -5.40 -1.08
C LYS A 93 15.05 -5.17 -1.12
N ASP A 94 15.82 -6.15 -1.58
CA ASP A 94 17.28 -6.07 -1.59
C ASP A 94 17.80 -4.90 -2.45
N ARG A 95 17.12 -4.59 -3.56
CA ARG A 95 17.48 -3.47 -4.44
C ARG A 95 17.17 -2.11 -3.79
N LEU A 96 16.04 -2.01 -3.10
CA LEU A 96 15.66 -0.81 -2.37
C LEU A 96 16.60 -0.56 -1.19
N GLU A 97 16.91 -1.60 -0.41
CA GLU A 97 17.84 -1.48 0.71
C GLU A 97 19.26 -1.14 0.27
N SER A 98 19.69 -1.62 -0.89
CA SER A 98 20.99 -1.25 -1.48
C SER A 98 21.07 0.25 -1.83
N SER A 99 19.97 0.84 -2.28
CA SER A 99 19.91 2.26 -2.69
C SER A 99 19.64 3.22 -1.53
N TYR A 100 18.80 2.83 -0.57
CA TYR A 100 18.27 3.72 0.48
C TYR A 100 18.73 3.36 1.89
N GLY A 101 19.48 2.28 2.05
CA GLY A 101 19.96 1.78 3.33
C GLY A 101 19.10 0.63 3.87
N LYS A 102 19.76 -0.24 4.64
CA LYS A 102 19.15 -1.44 5.23
C LYS A 102 18.03 -1.07 6.20
N GLY A 103 16.88 -1.72 6.07
CA GLY A 103 15.71 -1.50 6.93
C GLY A 103 14.87 -0.25 6.59
N ALA A 104 15.24 0.53 5.56
CA ALA A 104 14.47 1.71 5.16
C ALA A 104 13.02 1.39 4.75
N ILE A 105 12.79 0.17 4.25
CA ILE A 105 11.48 -0.27 3.76
C ILE A 105 10.67 -1.04 4.80
N ASP A 106 11.27 -1.47 5.91
CA ASP A 106 10.66 -2.40 6.86
C ASP A 106 9.36 -1.85 7.45
N ALA A 107 9.33 -0.56 7.77
CA ALA A 107 8.12 0.10 8.24
C ALA A 107 6.97 0.03 7.22
N THR A 108 7.30 0.23 5.94
CA THR A 108 6.31 0.19 4.85
C THR A 108 5.86 -1.24 4.56
N GLU A 109 6.78 -2.21 4.55
CA GLU A 109 6.44 -3.62 4.34
C GLU A 109 5.54 -4.15 5.47
N LYS A 110 5.89 -3.89 6.74
CA LYS A 110 5.07 -4.25 7.91
C LYS A 110 3.69 -3.63 7.85
N PHE A 111 3.59 -2.36 7.46
CA PHE A 111 2.32 -1.66 7.33
C PHE A 111 1.42 -2.29 6.27
N PHE A 112 1.97 -2.60 5.08
CA PHE A 112 1.23 -3.26 4.01
C PHE A 112 0.81 -4.68 4.41
N ARG A 113 1.66 -5.42 5.12
CA ARG A 113 1.33 -6.74 5.66
C ARG A 113 0.19 -6.72 6.68
N CYS A 114 0.12 -5.68 7.52
CA CYS A 114 -0.99 -5.50 8.46
C CYS A 114 -2.29 -5.11 7.75
N SER A 115 -2.17 -4.43 6.61
CA SER A 115 -3.32 -3.94 5.83
C SER A 115 -3.85 -4.99 4.84
N SER A 116 -3.02 -5.97 4.46
CA SER A 116 -3.41 -7.15 3.69
C SER A 116 -4.05 -8.19 4.61
N ALA A 117 -5.27 -7.93 5.05
CA ALA A 117 -6.11 -8.96 5.65
C ALA A 117 -6.86 -9.69 4.52
N THR A 118 -6.65 -11.01 4.47
CA THR A 118 -7.30 -12.03 3.62
C THR A 118 -8.77 -11.78 3.30
#